data_AF-A0A414P7V6-F1
#
_entry.id   AF-A0A414P7V6-F1
#
_cell.length_a   1.000
_cell.length_b   1.000
_cell.length_c   1.000
_cell.angle_alpha   90.00
_cell.angle_beta   90.00
_cell.angle_gamma   90.00
#
_symmetry.space_group_name_H-M   'P 1'
#
loop_
_entity.id
_entity.type
_entity.pdbx_description
1 polymer ?
#
loop_
_entity_poly.entity_id
_entity_poly.type
_entity_poly.pdbx_seq_one_letter_code
_entity_poly.pdbx_strand_id
1 'polypeptide(L)'
;MAWNIEVDNKLRPCEVRINRRKILKGLFHGWFNVREFDGYSKEIVEKPIGVVELETGCVAKVDPGCIKFLDNPFVNYSWDEGDNNENRDET
;
A
#
# COMPACT_ATOMS: atom_id res chain seq x y z
N MET A 1 13.40 -22.06 23.39
CA MET A 1 13.97 -21.40 22.19
C MET A 1 13.24 -20.09 22.00
N ALA A 2 13.89 -18.97 22.35
CA ALA A 2 13.31 -17.64 22.17
C ALA A 2 13.56 -17.23 20.71
N TRP A 3 12.48 -17.02 19.95
CA TRP A 3 12.58 -16.48 18.61
C TRP A 3 12.87 -14.99 18.74
N ASN A 4 14.13 -14.59 18.51
CA ASN A 4 14.49 -13.19 18.33
C ASN A 4 13.94 -12.74 16.98
N ILE A 5 12.66 -12.35 16.97
CA ILE A 5 12.04 -11.67 15.85
C ILE A 5 12.48 -10.22 15.97
N GLU A 6 13.55 -9.85 15.26
CA GLU A 6 13.83 -8.45 14.98
C GLU A 6 12.70 -7.94 14.09
N VAL A 7 11.76 -7.20 14.68
CA VAL A 7 10.77 -6.42 13.93
C VAL A 7 11.51 -5.20 13.38
N ASP A 8 12.29 -5.43 12.33
CA ASP A 8 12.86 -4.36 11.55
C ASP A 8 11.68 -3.60 10.91
N ASN A 9 11.60 -2.28 11.11
CA ASN A 9 10.59 -1.41 10.49
C ASN A 9 10.85 -1.24 8.97
N LYS A 10 11.30 -2.31 8.32
CA LYS A 10 11.40 -2.39 6.88
C LYS A 10 9.98 -2.31 6.33
N LEU A 11 9.65 -1.16 5.76
CA LEU A 11 8.40 -0.95 5.05
C LEU A 11 8.19 -2.11 4.08
N ARG A 12 7.00 -2.73 4.17
CA ARG A 12 6.73 -3.96 3.43
C ARG A 12 6.12 -3.63 2.08
N PRO A 13 6.75 -4.02 0.96
CA PRO A 13 6.18 -3.84 -0.36
C PRO A 13 4.81 -4.51 -0.53
N CYS A 14 3.89 -3.84 -1.20
CA CYS A 14 2.57 -4.38 -1.51
C CYS A 14 1.99 -3.85 -2.81
N GLU A 15 1.04 -4.61 -3.36
CA GLU A 15 0.10 -4.20 -4.40
C GLU A 15 -1.23 -3.82 -3.73
N VAL A 16 -1.77 -2.67 -4.12
CA VAL A 16 -3.00 -2.09 -3.61
C VAL A 16 -4.02 -2.04 -4.74
N ARG A 17 -5.12 -2.78 -4.58
CA ARG A 17 -6.21 -2.76 -5.56
C ARG A 17 -7.18 -1.62 -5.27
N ILE A 18 -7.11 -0.56 -6.07
CA ILE A 18 -7.98 0.62 -5.95
C ILE A 18 -9.36 0.35 -6.56
N ASN A 19 -9.40 -0.35 -7.70
CA ASN A 19 -10.64 -0.78 -8.33
C ASN A 19 -10.39 -2.07 -9.14
N ARG A 20 -11.42 -2.59 -9.83
CA ARG A 20 -11.30 -3.84 -10.61
C ARG A 20 -10.22 -3.80 -11.72
N ARG A 21 -9.77 -2.61 -12.14
CA ARG A 21 -8.84 -2.43 -13.27
C ARG A 21 -7.51 -1.79 -12.88
N LYS A 22 -7.39 -1.25 -11.67
CA LYS A 22 -6.25 -0.45 -11.23
C LYS A 22 -5.65 -1.04 -9.97
N ILE A 23 -4.41 -1.52 -10.12
CA ILE A 23 -3.53 -1.95 -9.06
C ILE A 23 -2.40 -0.92 -9.01
N LEU A 24 -2.11 -0.41 -7.82
CA LEU A 24 -0.98 0.48 -7.56
C LEU A 24 0.02 -0.25 -6.68
N LYS A 25 1.30 0.03 -6.85
CA LYS A 25 2.32 -0.42 -5.92
C LYS A 25 2.34 0.52 -4.71
N GLY A 26 2.69 0.01 -3.56
CA GLY A 26 2.81 0.83 -2.35
C GLY A 26 3.61 0.18 -1.24
N LEU A 27 4.00 0.99 -0.28
CA LEU A 27 4.71 0.61 0.93
C LEU A 27 3.71 0.50 2.06
N PHE A 28 3.62 -0.68 2.67
CA PHE A 28 2.77 -0.90 3.83
C PHE A 28 3.45 -0.42 5.11
N HIS A 29 2.75 0.45 5.84
CA HIS A 29 3.20 1.08 7.07
C HIS A 29 2.64 0.40 8.33
N GLY A 30 1.41 -0.15 8.27
CA GLY A 30 0.82 -0.81 9.43
C GLY A 30 -0.68 -1.02 9.35
N TRP A 31 -1.18 -1.82 10.29
CA TRP A 31 -2.61 -2.04 10.52
C TRP A 31 -3.11 -1.15 11.65
N PHE A 32 -4.30 -0.62 11.49
CA PHE A 32 -4.99 0.17 12.50
C PHE A 32 -6.43 -0.28 12.60
N ASN A 33 -7.00 -0.24 13.80
CA ASN A 33 -8.42 -0.45 13.98
C ASN A 33 -9.14 0.91 13.91
N VAL A 34 -10.18 0.97 13.10
CA VAL A 34 -11.10 2.12 13.04
C VAL A 34 -12.49 1.69 13.44
N ARG A 35 -13.19 2.60 14.14
CA ARG A 35 -14.59 2.44 14.45
C ARG A 35 -15.42 3.16 13.41
N GLU A 36 -16.21 2.40 12.67
CA GLU A 36 -17.06 2.94 11.61
C GLU A 36 -18.48 2.40 11.76
N PHE A 37 -19.45 3.19 11.33
CA PHE A 37 -20.84 2.78 11.31
C PHE A 37 -21.05 1.79 10.17
N ASP A 38 -21.50 0.57 10.49
CA ASP A 38 -21.87 -0.42 9.51
C ASP A 38 -23.35 -0.24 9.12
N GLY A 39 -23.59 0.17 7.88
CA GLY A 39 -24.94 0.40 7.38
C GLY A 39 -25.82 -0.86 7.33
N TYR A 40 -25.22 -2.06 7.33
CA TYR A 40 -25.97 -3.32 7.35
C TYR A 40 -26.47 -3.68 8.75
N SER A 41 -25.56 -3.74 9.73
CA SER A 41 -25.91 -4.04 11.13
C SER A 41 -26.53 -2.84 11.88
N LYS A 42 -26.37 -1.62 11.37
CA LYS A 42 -26.74 -0.35 12.01
C LYS A 42 -26.02 -0.10 13.35
N GLU A 43 -24.82 -0.66 13.50
CA GLU A 43 -24.00 -0.54 14.70
C GLU A 43 -22.62 0.06 14.38
N ILE A 44 -21.94 0.56 15.42
CA ILE A 44 -20.53 0.96 15.31
C ILE A 44 -19.69 -0.30 15.48
N VAL A 45 -18.94 -0.64 14.43
CA VAL A 45 -18.07 -1.82 14.40
C VAL A 45 -16.62 -1.40 14.29
N GLU A 46 -15.75 -2.17 14.94
CA GLU A 46 -14.31 -2.00 14.84
C GLU A 46 -13.78 -2.85 13.68
N LYS A 47 -13.12 -2.21 12.72
CA LYS A 47 -12.59 -2.86 11.50
C LYS A 47 -11.10 -2.55 11.33
N PRO A 48 -10.28 -3.53 10.95
CA PRO A 48 -8.89 -3.30 10.61
C PRO A 48 -8.77 -2.61 9.24
N ILE A 49 -7.93 -1.57 9.17
CA ILE A 49 -7.52 -0.89 7.93
C ILE A 49 -6.00 -0.93 7.81
N GLY A 50 -5.51 -1.08 6.59
CA GLY A 50 -4.10 -0.96 6.27
C GLY A 50 -3.77 0.48 5.86
N VAL A 51 -2.63 0.98 6.33
CA VAL A 51 -2.07 2.25 5.86
C VAL A 51 -0.93 1.94 4.90
N VAL A 52 -1.05 2.50 3.69
CA VAL A 52 -0.11 2.29 2.59
C VAL A 52 0.25 3.62 1.95
N GLU A 53 1.52 3.79 1.59
CA GLU A 53 2.02 4.89 0.78
C GLU A 53 2.15 4.40 -0.66
N LEU A 54 1.44 5.03 -1.58
CA LEU A 54 1.36 4.64 -2.99
C LEU A 54 2.53 5.23 -3.80
N GLU A 55 2.80 4.69 -4.99
CA GLU A 55 3.77 5.25 -5.98
C GLU A 55 3.68 6.76 -6.13
N THR A 56 2.45 7.27 -6.05
CA THR A 56 2.13 8.66 -6.29
C THR A 56 2.55 9.56 -5.12
N GLY A 57 3.17 9.03 -4.07
CA GLY A 57 3.47 9.73 -2.82
C GLY A 57 2.26 9.95 -1.92
N CYS A 58 1.10 9.38 -2.26
CA CYS A 58 -0.14 9.54 -1.48
C CYS A 58 -0.26 8.45 -0.42
N VAL A 59 -0.67 8.83 0.79
CA VAL A 59 -1.03 7.87 1.85
C VAL A 59 -2.52 7.51 1.73
N ALA A 60 -2.81 6.22 1.68
CA ALA A 60 -4.16 5.68 1.57
C ALA A 60 -4.50 4.72 2.72
N LYS A 61 -5.77 4.76 3.14
CA LYS A 61 -6.38 3.75 4.01
C LYS A 61 -7.03 2.71 3.11
N VAL A 62 -6.72 1.44 3.34
CA VAL A 62 -7.09 0.36 2.43
C VAL A 62 -7.62 -0.83 3.22
N ASP A 63 -8.71 -1.41 2.74
CA ASP A 63 -9.27 -2.63 3.31
C ASP A 63 -8.27 -3.80 3.20
N PRO A 64 -8.21 -4.72 4.18
CA PRO A 64 -7.29 -5.85 4.15
C PRO A 64 -7.38 -6.69 2.88
N GLY A 65 -8.59 -6.88 2.33
CA GLY A 65 -8.82 -7.65 1.11
C GLY A 65 -8.32 -6.98 -0.18
N CYS A 66 -7.86 -5.74 -0.10
CA CYS A 66 -7.33 -4.98 -1.24
C CYS A 66 -5.79 -4.90 -1.22
N ILE A 67 -5.13 -5.46 -0.21
CA ILE A 67 -3.67 -5.46 -0.07
C ILE A 67 -3.12 -6.84 -0.38
N LYS A 68 -2.12 -6.90 -1.25
CA LYS A 68 -1.35 -8.12 -1.53
C LYS A 68 0.13 -7.83 -1.27
N PHE A 69 0.70 -8.47 -0.26
CA PHE A 69 2.12 -8.31 0.05
C PHE A 69 2.98 -8.98 -1.02
N LEU A 70 4.10 -8.34 -1.33
CA LEU A 70 5.11 -8.91 -2.21
C LEU A 70 6.19 -9.60 -1.36
N ASP A 71 6.72 -10.72 -1.85
CA ASP A 71 7.77 -11.48 -1.18
C ASP A 71 9.16 -10.85 -1.36
N ASN A 72 9.32 -9.95 -2.34
CA ASN A 72 10.59 -9.32 -2.68
C ASN A 72 10.66 -7.86 -2.14
N PRO A 73 11.78 -7.46 -1.50
CA PRO A 73 12.01 -6.08 -1.11
C PRO A 73 12.12 -5.18 -2.35
N PHE A 74 11.53 -3.98 -2.30
CA PHE A 74 11.50 -3.02 -3.43
C PHE A 74 12.88 -2.48 -3.85
N VAL A 75 13.99 -2.95 -3.27
CA VAL A 75 15.35 -2.64 -3.75
C VAL A 75 15.53 -3.05 -5.23
N ASN A 76 14.72 -3.98 -5.74
CA ASN A 76 14.66 -4.35 -7.18
C ASN A 76 13.47 -3.74 -7.94
N TYR A 77 12.76 -2.81 -7.32
CA TYR A 77 11.57 -2.17 -7.84
C TYR A 77 11.77 -0.65 -7.66
N SER A 78 12.83 -0.14 -8.30
CA SER A 78 12.91 1.28 -8.58
C SER A 78 11.60 1.69 -9.22
N TRP A 79 10.94 2.69 -8.63
CA TRP A 79 9.87 3.39 -9.31
C TRP A 79 10.39 3.75 -10.70
N ASP A 80 9.67 3.36 -11.75
CA ASP A 80 9.98 3.87 -13.08
C ASP A 80 9.77 5.38 -12.97
N GLU A 81 10.84 6.13 -12.74
CA GLU A 81 10.86 7.56 -12.94
C GLU A 81 10.50 7.71 -14.42
N GLY A 82 9.25 8.09 -14.68
CA GLY A 82 8.76 8.28 -16.03
C GLY A 82 9.78 9.16 -16.74
N ASP A 83 10.37 8.60 -17.78
CA ASP A 83 11.36 9.23 -18.64
C ASP A 83 10.67 10.41 -19.32
N ASN A 84 10.65 11.57 -18.65
CA ASN A 84 10.18 12.84 -19.18
C ASN A 84 11.24 13.39 -20.16
N ASN A 85 11.63 12.58 -21.15
CA ASN A 85 12.26 13.09 -22.35
C ASN A 85 11.14 13.50 -23.31
N GLU A 86 10.58 14.68 -23.06
CA GLU A 86 9.97 15.46 -24.13
C GLU A 86 11.08 15.76 -25.14
N ASN A 87 11.08 15.00 -26.24
CA ASN A 87 11.73 15.36 -27.49
C ASN A 87 11.42 16.83 -27.81
N ARG A 88 12.38 17.71 -27.56
CA ARG A 88 12.50 18.98 -28.30
C ARG A 88 13.51 18.76 -29.42
N ASP A 89 13.15 17.89 -30.34
CA ASP A 89 13.58 18.04 -31.72
C ASP A 89 12.66 19.08 -32.34
N GLU A 90 13.19 20.27 -32.57
CA GLU A 90 12.85 21.06 -33.76
C GLU A 90 14.03 22.02 -34.00
N THR A 91 14.79 21.62 -35.02
CA THR A 91 15.82 22.35 -35.79
C THR A 91 15.46 23.77 -36.15
#